data_AF-A0A353BZI2-F1
#
_entry.id   AF-A0A353BZI2-F1
#
_cell.length_a   1.000
_cell.length_b   1.000
_cell.length_c   1.000
_cell.angle_alpha   90.00
_cell.angle_beta   90.00
_cell.angle_gamma   90.00
#
_symmetry.space_group_name_H-M   'P 1'
#
loop_
_entity.id
_entity.type
_entity.pdbx_description
1 polymer ?
#
loop_
_entity_poly.entity_id
_entity_poly.type
_entity_poly.pdbx_seq_one_letter_code
_entity_poly.pdbx_strand_id
1 'polypeptide(L)'
;MVETTANFVTGNPYPMDILNRQFPGLLRNWPITHANELYCEITSVTEIVEVCRFIDQQFKAPLVTLFANDERCIGEDHFAIYYVFSLREISQFLIVKAFISAQAEVFPSLTPYLPAANLYEREIQELYGLQPEGHPDPRGMIFHNNWPQNLYPLRRDFNGKHQPMMAKGESDFKQIQGSGVFEIPVGPVHAGIIEPGHFRFSVAGEPIINLEAQLYYVHKGIEKLCQGQSIERCFYIAERISGDETYSNSLAYCQAIERMTGIQIPERAEYSRVVFAELERLVSHLGDLGGLCVDVAYGFAAYQFKMLRVWTYQSIEEMGESRFLRSVNRPGGLRKDFLAGKEQKVLSQLQKIKDELMDTVDIIKANSFFIDRVEHTGVLTNQIARDLNAVGPAGRASGVNHDVRKDHPYAAYGKLDFTIPEHANGDVNCRMNVKITECFTAIDLINQAIANMSGGAVFSQLPPIESYQAALGYTESPRGENIHWIMTGPENTIFRYKIRTPSFCNWPALCYAVRGNIVPDFPLINKSFNLSYAGNDL
;
A
#
# COMPACT_ATOMS: atom_id res chain seq x y z
N MET A 1 -20.88 27.34 15.35
CA MET A 1 -19.77 28.31 15.29
C MET A 1 -18.83 28.03 16.45
N VAL A 2 -17.86 27.17 16.23
CA VAL A 2 -16.65 27.07 17.05
C VAL A 2 -15.53 27.11 16.01
N GLU A 3 -14.91 28.28 15.88
CA GLU A 3 -13.73 28.48 15.06
C GLU A 3 -12.56 27.73 15.70
N THR A 4 -12.13 26.63 15.08
CA THR A 4 -10.81 26.06 15.31
C THR A 4 -9.87 26.58 14.23
N THR A 5 -9.45 27.84 14.36
CA THR A 5 -8.25 28.35 13.70
C THR A 5 -7.03 27.69 14.33
N ALA A 6 -6.57 26.58 13.75
CA ALA A 6 -5.23 26.07 14.01
C ALA A 6 -4.24 27.00 13.30
N ASN A 7 -3.65 27.92 14.06
CA ASN A 7 -2.52 28.73 13.61
C ASN A 7 -1.30 27.83 13.40
N PHE A 8 -1.06 27.40 12.15
CA PHE A 8 0.23 26.87 11.74
C PHE A 8 1.08 28.00 11.17
N VAL A 9 2.02 28.47 11.98
CA VAL A 9 3.03 29.47 11.63
C VAL A 9 4.10 28.80 10.77
N THR A 10 3.98 28.88 9.45
CA THR A 10 5.12 28.93 8.52
C THR A 10 4.76 29.91 7.40
N GLY A 11 5.68 30.76 6.97
CA GLY A 11 5.44 31.85 6.00
C GLY A 11 5.14 31.40 4.57
N ASN A 12 4.65 30.18 4.35
CA ASN A 12 4.19 29.70 3.04
C ASN A 12 2.67 29.84 2.94
N PRO A 13 2.14 30.39 1.83
CA PRO A 13 0.70 30.39 1.61
C PRO A 13 0.18 28.95 1.63
N TYR A 14 -1.00 28.77 2.21
CA TYR A 14 -1.63 27.46 2.33
C TYR A 14 -1.71 26.82 0.93
N PRO A 15 -1.51 25.49 0.74
CA PRO A 15 -1.50 24.87 -0.60
C PRO A 15 -2.70 25.27 -1.45
N MET A 16 -3.81 25.54 -0.77
CA MET A 16 -5.09 25.88 -1.36
C MET A 16 -5.20 27.35 -1.77
N ASP A 17 -4.48 28.25 -1.11
CA ASP A 17 -4.33 29.64 -1.58
C ASP A 17 -3.52 29.68 -2.89
N ILE A 18 -2.49 28.83 -2.99
CA ILE A 18 -1.68 28.71 -4.21
C ILE A 18 -2.54 28.14 -5.35
N LEU A 19 -3.28 27.06 -5.09
CA LEU A 19 -4.17 26.45 -6.09
C LEU A 19 -5.28 27.42 -6.54
N ASN A 20 -5.92 28.15 -5.62
CA ASN A 20 -6.94 29.14 -5.98
C ASN A 20 -6.37 30.32 -6.78
N ARG A 21 -5.13 30.72 -6.51
CA ARG A 21 -4.47 31.77 -7.29
C ARG A 21 -4.11 31.30 -8.70
N GLN A 22 -3.68 30.05 -8.84
CA GLN A 22 -3.34 29.45 -10.13
C GLN A 22 -4.57 29.11 -10.96
N PHE A 23 -5.64 28.62 -10.32
CA PHE A 23 -6.85 28.11 -10.97
C PHE A 23 -8.13 28.80 -10.42
N PRO A 24 -8.29 30.13 -10.65
CA PRO A 24 -9.37 30.89 -10.04
C PRO A 24 -10.75 30.40 -10.49
N GLY A 25 -11.59 30.00 -9.52
CA GLY A 25 -12.97 29.55 -9.75
C GLY A 25 -13.12 28.11 -10.26
N LEU A 26 -12.01 27.42 -10.53
CA LEU A 26 -12.03 26.04 -11.03
C LEU A 26 -12.27 25.01 -9.92
N LEU A 27 -11.79 25.29 -8.71
CA LEU A 27 -11.80 24.40 -7.57
C LEU A 27 -12.78 24.91 -6.50
N ARG A 28 -13.75 24.08 -6.11
CA ARG A 28 -14.80 24.35 -5.12
C ARG A 28 -14.64 23.48 -3.88
N ASN A 29 -15.35 23.84 -2.82
CA ASN A 29 -15.52 23.05 -1.59
C ASN A 29 -14.20 22.64 -0.94
N TRP A 30 -13.72 23.46 0.00
CA TRP A 30 -12.43 23.30 0.68
C TRP A 30 -12.56 23.04 2.20
N PRO A 31 -13.53 22.25 2.71
CA PRO A 31 -13.51 21.94 4.12
C PRO A 31 -12.30 21.04 4.40
N ILE A 32 -11.52 21.41 5.43
CA ILE A 32 -10.67 20.43 6.11
C ILE A 32 -11.63 19.43 6.75
N THR A 33 -11.77 18.26 6.14
CA THR A 33 -12.54 17.16 6.73
C THR A 33 -11.55 16.30 7.48
N HIS A 34 -11.61 16.31 8.82
CA HIS A 34 -10.61 15.65 9.67
C HIS A 34 -9.23 16.33 9.58
N ALA A 35 -8.42 16.30 10.65
CA ALA A 35 -7.31 17.26 10.85
C ALA A 35 -6.21 17.29 9.75
N ASN A 36 -6.17 16.33 8.82
CA ASN A 36 -5.11 16.19 7.83
C ASN A 36 -5.57 15.88 6.39
N GLU A 37 -6.87 15.97 6.07
CA GLU A 37 -7.37 15.76 4.70
C GLU A 37 -8.00 17.03 4.14
N LEU A 38 -7.65 17.33 2.89
CA LEU A 38 -8.12 18.49 2.15
C LEU A 38 -8.87 18.03 0.92
N TYR A 39 -10.18 18.20 0.92
CA TYR A 39 -11.00 17.90 -0.25
C TYR A 39 -11.16 19.16 -1.09
N CYS A 40 -11.11 19.00 -2.40
CA CYS A 40 -11.54 20.01 -3.36
C CYS A 40 -12.23 19.35 -4.56
N GLU A 41 -13.26 19.99 -5.06
CA GLU A 41 -14.02 19.54 -6.22
C GLU A 41 -13.65 20.38 -7.43
N ILE A 42 -13.29 19.73 -8.54
CA ILE A 42 -13.04 20.42 -9.80
C ILE A 42 -14.35 20.64 -10.55
N THR A 43 -14.56 21.84 -11.08
CA THR A 43 -15.77 22.21 -11.81
C THR A 43 -15.77 21.78 -13.27
N SER A 44 -14.59 21.53 -13.85
CA SER A 44 -14.44 20.99 -15.19
C SER A 44 -13.43 19.85 -15.19
N VAL A 45 -13.87 18.65 -15.57
CA VAL A 45 -12.99 17.48 -15.68
C VAL A 45 -11.89 17.67 -16.74
N THR A 46 -12.10 18.53 -17.74
CA THR A 46 -11.10 18.79 -18.80
C THR A 46 -9.80 19.37 -18.25
N GLU A 47 -9.87 20.10 -17.14
CA GLU A 47 -8.73 20.77 -16.52
C GLU A 47 -8.00 19.89 -15.49
N ILE A 48 -8.49 18.67 -15.23
CA ILE A 48 -7.96 17.82 -14.15
C ILE A 48 -6.47 17.50 -14.33
N VAL A 49 -6.04 17.32 -15.58
CA VAL A 49 -4.65 17.03 -15.93
C VAL A 49 -3.75 18.19 -15.54
N GLU A 50 -4.14 19.43 -15.83
CA GLU A 50 -3.33 20.61 -15.51
C GLU A 50 -3.25 20.82 -14.00
N VAL A 51 -4.36 20.66 -13.29
CA VAL A 51 -4.41 20.76 -11.82
C VAL A 51 -3.51 19.71 -11.17
N CYS A 52 -3.64 18.44 -11.56
CA CYS A 52 -2.84 17.35 -11.00
C CYS A 52 -1.35 17.50 -11.30
N ARG A 53 -0.99 17.93 -12.53
CA ARG A 53 0.41 18.22 -12.89
C ARG A 53 0.98 19.36 -12.07
N PHE A 54 0.19 20.41 -11.85
CA PHE A 54 0.61 21.53 -11.02
C PHE A 54 0.84 21.08 -9.57
N ILE A 55 -0.05 20.25 -9.01
CA ILE A 55 0.10 19.72 -7.65
C ILE A 55 1.40 18.92 -7.50
N ASP A 56 1.64 17.97 -8.42
CA ASP A 56 2.85 17.14 -8.41
C ASP A 56 4.12 18.00 -8.50
N GLN A 57 4.16 18.97 -9.42
CA GLN A 57 5.35 19.78 -9.67
C GLN A 57 5.60 20.85 -8.60
N GLN A 58 4.55 21.58 -8.21
CA GLN A 58 4.66 22.71 -7.29
C GLN A 58 4.88 22.25 -5.86
N PHE A 59 4.22 21.18 -5.43
CA PHE A 59 4.30 20.66 -4.06
C PHE A 59 5.19 19.44 -3.92
N LYS A 60 5.75 18.91 -5.01
CA LYS A 60 6.48 17.63 -5.03
C LYS A 60 5.67 16.51 -4.38
N ALA A 61 4.37 16.54 -4.62
CA ALA A 61 3.41 15.68 -3.96
C ALA A 61 3.10 14.48 -4.86
N PRO A 62 3.49 13.26 -4.50
CA PRO A 62 3.21 12.10 -5.34
C PRO A 62 1.72 11.73 -5.27
N LEU A 63 1.21 11.21 -6.38
CA LEU A 63 -0.10 10.56 -6.45
C LEU A 63 -0.03 9.25 -5.64
N VAL A 64 -0.75 9.20 -4.51
CA VAL A 64 -0.78 8.01 -3.64
C VAL A 64 -1.96 7.09 -3.96
N THR A 65 -3.09 7.58 -4.43
CA THR A 65 -4.15 6.71 -4.95
C THR A 65 -5.04 7.45 -5.92
N LEU A 66 -5.60 6.71 -6.88
CA LEU A 66 -6.55 7.21 -7.86
C LEU A 66 -7.65 6.15 -8.02
N PHE A 67 -8.90 6.53 -7.88
CA PHE A 67 -10.01 5.59 -7.95
C PHE A 67 -11.34 6.26 -8.33
N ALA A 68 -12.27 5.46 -8.84
CA ALA A 68 -13.64 5.88 -9.11
C ALA A 68 -14.61 5.45 -8.00
N ASN A 69 -15.72 6.17 -7.92
CA ASN A 69 -16.88 5.89 -7.09
C ASN A 69 -18.16 6.08 -7.92
N ASP A 70 -19.12 5.18 -7.75
CA ASP A 70 -20.42 5.27 -8.40
C ASP A 70 -21.40 5.99 -7.47
N GLU A 71 -21.54 7.29 -7.71
CA GLU A 71 -22.33 8.24 -6.91
C GLU A 71 -23.68 8.57 -7.56
N ARG A 72 -24.06 7.87 -8.64
CA ARG A 72 -25.32 8.08 -9.37
C ARG A 72 -26.55 7.98 -8.46
N CYS A 73 -26.47 7.21 -7.37
CA CYS A 73 -27.56 7.04 -6.41
C CYS A 73 -27.60 8.09 -5.27
N ILE A 74 -26.60 8.95 -5.15
CA ILE A 74 -26.51 9.96 -4.06
C ILE A 74 -26.37 11.41 -4.57
N GLY A 75 -26.19 11.61 -5.88
CA GLY A 75 -26.03 12.93 -6.51
C GLY A 75 -26.72 13.06 -7.88
N GLU A 76 -26.27 14.02 -8.68
CA GLU A 76 -26.77 14.33 -10.03
C GLU A 76 -26.25 13.35 -11.10
N ASP A 77 -26.64 12.07 -11.04
CA ASP A 77 -26.37 11.04 -12.07
C ASP A 77 -24.93 11.04 -12.63
N HIS A 78 -23.94 10.99 -11.73
CA HIS A 78 -22.52 11.03 -12.08
C HIS A 78 -21.71 9.95 -11.37
N PHE A 79 -20.58 9.60 -11.97
CA PHE A 79 -19.48 8.98 -11.27
C PHE A 79 -18.57 10.07 -10.67
N ALA A 80 -17.79 9.72 -9.65
CA ALA A 80 -16.74 10.57 -9.12
C ALA A 80 -15.38 9.88 -9.25
N ILE A 81 -14.36 10.60 -9.68
CA ILE A 81 -12.97 10.16 -9.65
C ILE A 81 -12.22 10.98 -8.61
N TYR A 82 -11.48 10.28 -7.75
CA TYR A 82 -10.72 10.84 -6.65
C TYR A 82 -9.23 10.71 -6.94
N TYR A 83 -8.53 11.83 -6.94
CA TYR A 83 -7.07 11.93 -7.11
C TYR A 83 -6.47 12.34 -5.77
N VAL A 84 -5.70 11.44 -5.15
CA VAL A 84 -5.16 11.66 -3.80
C VAL A 84 -3.66 11.88 -3.87
N PHE A 85 -3.21 13.04 -3.43
CA PHE A 85 -1.81 13.44 -3.36
C PHE A 85 -1.36 13.56 -1.91
N SER A 86 -0.10 13.21 -1.64
CA SER A 86 0.49 13.30 -0.29
C SER A 86 1.39 14.52 -0.17
N LEU A 87 0.95 15.52 0.60
CA LEU A 87 1.72 16.72 0.97
C LEU A 87 2.57 16.42 2.22
N ARG A 88 3.67 15.68 2.02
CA ARG A 88 4.50 15.11 3.10
C ARG A 88 5.12 16.18 4.01
N GLU A 89 5.52 17.33 3.46
CA GLU A 89 6.16 18.42 4.23
C GLU A 89 5.26 19.03 5.31
N ILE A 90 3.94 18.90 5.16
CA ILE A 90 2.94 19.45 6.09
C ILE A 90 2.02 18.36 6.66
N SER A 91 2.34 17.08 6.44
CA SER A 91 1.57 15.93 6.89
C SER A 91 0.07 15.98 6.53
N GLN A 92 -0.24 16.36 5.28
CA GLN A 92 -1.61 16.42 4.77
C GLN A 92 -1.81 15.61 3.48
N PHE A 93 -3.04 15.15 3.26
CA PHE A 93 -3.48 14.61 1.98
C PHE A 93 -4.36 15.61 1.25
N LEU A 94 -4.11 15.79 -0.04
CA LEU A 94 -4.94 16.59 -0.94
C LEU A 94 -5.75 15.67 -1.84
N ILE A 95 -7.07 15.74 -1.74
CA ILE A 95 -8.01 14.93 -2.48
C ILE A 95 -8.73 15.84 -3.48
N VAL A 96 -8.43 15.67 -4.75
CA VAL A 96 -9.15 16.34 -5.85
C VAL A 96 -10.24 15.40 -6.33
N LYS A 97 -11.50 15.84 -6.29
CA LYS A 97 -12.67 15.10 -6.75
C LYS A 97 -13.15 15.66 -8.08
N ALA A 98 -13.32 14.81 -9.08
CA ALA A 98 -13.86 15.17 -10.39
C ALA A 98 -15.13 14.38 -10.70
N PHE A 99 -16.18 15.08 -11.14
CA PHE A 99 -17.44 14.46 -11.55
C PHE A 99 -17.40 14.07 -13.02
N ILE A 100 -17.80 12.83 -13.31
CA ILE A 100 -17.89 12.27 -14.66
C ILE A 100 -19.36 11.99 -14.95
N SER A 101 -19.92 12.61 -15.99
CA SER A 101 -21.29 12.34 -16.43
C SER A 101 -21.46 10.86 -16.77
N ALA A 102 -22.57 10.27 -16.31
CA ALA A 102 -22.92 8.88 -16.63
C ALA A 102 -23.20 8.66 -18.13
N GLN A 103 -23.42 9.72 -18.90
CA GLN A 103 -23.62 9.66 -20.35
C GLN A 103 -22.30 9.72 -21.12
N ALA A 104 -21.30 10.44 -20.59
CA ALA A 104 -20.02 10.62 -21.27
C ALA A 104 -19.09 9.42 -21.05
N GLU A 105 -19.03 8.88 -19.82
CA GLU A 105 -18.16 7.76 -19.42
C GLU A 105 -16.68 7.90 -19.85
N VAL A 106 -16.19 9.12 -20.05
CA VAL A 106 -14.80 9.44 -20.44
C VAL A 106 -14.19 10.45 -19.48
N PHE A 107 -12.88 10.35 -19.25
CA PHE A 107 -12.11 11.32 -18.48
C PHE A 107 -10.69 11.47 -19.04
N PRO A 108 -10.03 12.64 -18.92
CA PRO A 108 -8.65 12.80 -19.40
C PRO A 108 -7.65 11.96 -18.61
N SER A 109 -6.75 11.26 -19.30
CA SER A 109 -5.70 10.45 -18.69
C SER A 109 -4.55 11.30 -18.12
N LEU A 110 -4.16 11.02 -16.88
CA LEU A 110 -2.95 11.53 -16.22
C LEU A 110 -1.69 10.76 -16.62
N THR A 111 -1.83 9.49 -17.04
CA THR A 111 -0.70 8.58 -17.29
C THR A 111 0.41 9.15 -18.20
N PRO A 112 0.12 9.91 -19.27
CA PRO A 112 1.16 10.54 -20.10
C PRO A 112 2.09 11.50 -19.34
N TYR A 113 1.65 12.03 -18.20
CA TYR A 113 2.37 13.03 -17.41
C TYR A 113 2.80 12.50 -16.04
N LEU A 114 2.03 11.57 -15.48
CA LEU A 114 2.25 10.93 -14.19
C LEU A 114 2.17 9.40 -14.37
N PRO A 115 3.30 8.72 -14.68
CA PRO A 115 3.29 7.29 -14.99
C PRO A 115 2.70 6.39 -13.89
N ALA A 116 2.78 6.82 -12.63
CA ALA A 116 2.14 6.16 -11.49
C ALA A 116 0.60 6.02 -11.63
N ALA A 117 -0.06 6.84 -12.47
CA ALA A 117 -1.51 6.77 -12.71
C ALA A 117 -1.95 5.53 -13.52
N ASN A 118 -1.03 4.91 -14.28
CA ASN A 118 -1.31 3.86 -15.27
C ASN A 118 -2.22 2.74 -14.74
N LEU A 119 -1.84 2.09 -13.64
CA LEU A 119 -2.62 0.95 -13.12
C LEU A 119 -3.98 1.37 -12.58
N TYR A 120 -4.08 2.57 -12.00
CA TYR A 120 -5.33 3.08 -11.46
C TYR A 120 -6.33 3.41 -12.56
N GLU A 121 -5.89 4.04 -13.65
CA GLU A 121 -6.75 4.38 -14.78
C GLU A 121 -7.25 3.12 -15.50
N ARG A 122 -6.40 2.10 -15.62
CA ARG A 122 -6.79 0.78 -16.16
C ARG A 122 -7.77 0.03 -15.24
N GLU A 123 -7.57 0.10 -13.92
CA GLU A 123 -8.53 -0.44 -12.93
C GLU A 123 -9.90 0.25 -13.06
N ILE A 124 -9.92 1.58 -13.17
CA ILE A 124 -11.15 2.36 -13.39
C ILE A 124 -11.84 1.94 -14.70
N GLN A 125 -11.07 1.80 -15.79
CA GLN A 125 -11.58 1.38 -17.09
C GLN A 125 -12.26 0.01 -17.03
N GLU A 126 -11.64 -0.99 -16.40
CA GLU A 126 -12.21 -2.34 -16.34
C GLU A 126 -13.33 -2.50 -15.32
N LEU A 127 -13.22 -1.87 -14.15
CA LEU A 127 -14.17 -2.11 -13.06
C LEU A 127 -15.39 -1.18 -13.11
N TYR A 128 -15.25 -0.01 -13.72
CA TYR A 128 -16.31 0.99 -13.89
C TYR A 128 -16.66 1.29 -15.34
N GLY A 129 -15.84 0.91 -16.33
CA GLY A 129 -16.13 1.21 -17.73
C GLY A 129 -15.82 2.64 -18.16
N LEU A 130 -15.24 3.46 -17.27
CA LEU A 130 -14.89 4.85 -17.59
C LEU A 130 -13.58 4.88 -18.38
N GLN A 131 -13.59 5.50 -19.56
CA GLN A 131 -12.45 5.45 -20.47
C GLN A 131 -11.47 6.61 -20.21
N PRO A 132 -10.18 6.33 -19.90
CA PRO A 132 -9.14 7.35 -19.79
C PRO A 132 -8.68 7.81 -21.18
N GLU A 133 -9.17 8.96 -21.64
CA GLU A 133 -8.81 9.53 -22.94
C GLU A 133 -7.33 9.95 -22.97
N GLY A 134 -6.59 9.46 -23.97
CA GLY A 134 -5.16 9.73 -24.12
C GLY A 134 -4.25 8.76 -23.35
N HIS A 135 -4.79 7.69 -22.74
CA HIS A 135 -3.99 6.69 -22.04
C HIS A 135 -3.05 5.93 -23.01
N PRO A 136 -1.74 5.78 -22.70
CA PRO A 136 -0.77 5.18 -23.63
C PRO A 136 -0.90 3.66 -23.80
N ASP A 137 -1.48 2.98 -22.81
CA ASP A 137 -1.70 1.52 -22.83
C ASP A 137 -3.09 1.13 -22.26
N PRO A 138 -4.17 1.18 -23.05
CA PRO A 138 -5.54 0.95 -22.57
C PRO A 138 -5.90 -0.54 -22.42
N ARG A 139 -4.91 -1.45 -22.48
CA ARG A 139 -5.17 -2.90 -22.38
C ARG A 139 -5.71 -3.26 -21.00
N GLY A 140 -6.66 -4.19 -20.96
CA GLY A 140 -7.13 -4.79 -19.70
C GLY A 140 -6.02 -5.54 -18.95
N MET A 141 -6.13 -5.57 -17.64
CA MET A 141 -5.23 -6.13 -16.64
C MET A 141 -5.93 -7.13 -15.72
N ILE A 142 -7.17 -6.88 -15.29
CA ILE A 142 -7.82 -7.64 -14.20
C ILE A 142 -8.43 -8.93 -14.72
N PHE A 143 -9.20 -8.85 -15.79
CA PHE A 143 -10.00 -9.98 -16.25
C PHE A 143 -9.32 -10.87 -17.29
N HIS A 144 -8.10 -10.51 -17.72
CA HIS A 144 -7.32 -11.23 -18.74
C HIS A 144 -8.10 -11.49 -20.03
N ASN A 145 -8.98 -10.57 -20.41
CA ASN A 145 -9.91 -10.67 -21.54
C ASN A 145 -10.93 -11.83 -21.44
N ASN A 146 -11.11 -12.43 -20.26
CA ASN A 146 -12.06 -13.53 -20.00
C ASN A 146 -13.38 -13.09 -19.35
N TRP A 147 -13.67 -11.79 -19.36
CA TRP A 147 -14.90 -11.20 -18.80
C TRP A 147 -15.79 -10.60 -19.90
N PRO A 148 -17.13 -10.69 -19.79
CA PRO A 148 -18.02 -10.08 -20.78
C PRO A 148 -17.81 -8.58 -20.95
N GLN A 149 -17.93 -8.12 -22.19
CA GLN A 149 -17.93 -6.69 -22.48
C GLN A 149 -19.13 -5.99 -21.83
N ASN A 150 -18.96 -4.70 -21.51
CA ASN A 150 -20.00 -3.84 -20.94
C ASN A 150 -20.58 -4.32 -19.60
N LEU A 151 -19.81 -5.08 -18.82
CA LEU A 151 -20.19 -5.56 -17.50
C LEU A 151 -19.16 -5.11 -16.46
N TYR A 152 -19.58 -4.26 -15.53
CA TYR A 152 -18.65 -3.51 -14.67
C TYR A 152 -18.91 -3.79 -13.19
N PRO A 153 -18.10 -4.62 -12.51
CA PRO A 153 -18.44 -5.15 -11.19
C PRO A 153 -18.57 -4.12 -10.07
N LEU A 154 -17.88 -2.98 -10.18
CA LEU A 154 -17.91 -1.94 -9.16
C LEU A 154 -19.02 -0.90 -9.36
N ARG A 155 -19.75 -0.94 -10.48
CA ARG A 155 -20.99 -0.16 -10.62
C ARG A 155 -22.07 -0.69 -9.68
N ARG A 156 -22.95 0.20 -9.21
CA ARG A 156 -24.01 -0.07 -8.21
C ARG A 156 -25.08 -1.03 -8.72
N ASP A 157 -25.42 -0.92 -9.99
CA ASP A 157 -26.39 -1.75 -10.70
C ASP A 157 -25.88 -3.16 -10.99
N PHE A 158 -24.58 -3.44 -10.81
CA PHE A 158 -24.05 -4.80 -10.86
C PHE A 158 -24.42 -5.62 -9.62
N ASN A 159 -25.09 -6.75 -9.84
CA ASN A 159 -25.40 -7.72 -8.80
C ASN A 159 -24.16 -8.58 -8.48
N GLY A 160 -23.54 -8.37 -7.31
CA GLY A 160 -22.35 -9.11 -6.88
C GLY A 160 -22.52 -10.63 -6.71
N LYS A 161 -23.75 -11.16 -6.73
CA LYS A 161 -24.03 -12.61 -6.74
C LYS A 161 -24.15 -13.18 -8.15
N HIS A 162 -24.23 -12.33 -9.17
CA HIS A 162 -24.28 -12.76 -10.55
C HIS A 162 -22.92 -13.29 -10.99
N GLN A 163 -22.90 -14.53 -11.47
CA GLN A 163 -21.73 -15.12 -12.12
C GLN A 163 -21.95 -15.03 -13.63
N PRO A 164 -21.25 -14.10 -14.32
CA PRO A 164 -21.37 -14.01 -15.77
C PRO A 164 -20.74 -15.22 -16.46
N MET A 165 -21.18 -15.49 -17.70
CA MET A 165 -20.50 -16.45 -18.56
C MET A 165 -19.10 -15.93 -18.89
N MET A 166 -18.06 -16.74 -18.70
CA MET A 166 -16.71 -16.33 -19.07
C MET A 166 -16.60 -16.07 -20.57
N ALA A 167 -16.01 -14.93 -20.92
CA ALA A 167 -15.59 -14.65 -22.28
C ALA A 167 -14.36 -15.51 -22.64
N LYS A 168 -14.06 -15.63 -23.92
CA LYS A 168 -12.88 -16.34 -24.44
C LYS A 168 -12.00 -15.36 -25.22
N GLY A 169 -11.44 -14.38 -24.50
CA GLY A 169 -10.46 -13.48 -25.08
C GLY A 169 -9.06 -14.05 -24.98
N GLU A 170 -8.20 -13.68 -25.92
CA GLU A 170 -6.77 -13.98 -25.83
C GLU A 170 -6.06 -12.90 -25.02
N SER A 171 -5.08 -13.28 -24.20
CA SER A 171 -4.25 -12.31 -23.48
C SER A 171 -3.28 -11.63 -24.46
N ASP A 172 -3.28 -10.30 -24.44
CA ASP A 172 -2.48 -9.47 -25.34
C ASP A 172 -1.20 -9.01 -24.63
N PHE A 173 -0.14 -9.83 -24.72
CA PHE A 173 1.19 -9.50 -24.18
C PHE A 173 1.98 -8.66 -25.19
N LYS A 174 2.79 -7.73 -24.68
CA LYS A 174 3.66 -6.90 -25.50
C LYS A 174 4.71 -7.76 -26.21
N GLN A 175 4.62 -7.84 -27.53
CA GLN A 175 5.62 -8.53 -28.34
C GLN A 175 6.88 -7.68 -28.50
N ILE A 176 8.03 -8.25 -28.12
CA ILE A 176 9.35 -7.65 -28.36
C ILE A 176 9.97 -8.31 -29.59
N GLN A 177 10.19 -7.53 -30.64
CA GLN A 177 10.75 -8.01 -31.90
C GLN A 177 12.26 -7.75 -31.98
N GLY A 178 13.00 -8.69 -32.55
CA GLY A 178 14.44 -8.59 -32.76
C GLY A 178 15.05 -9.94 -33.13
N SER A 179 16.23 -9.93 -33.76
CA SER A 179 16.94 -11.18 -34.05
C SER A 179 17.38 -11.87 -32.76
N GLY A 180 17.02 -13.14 -32.58
CA GLY A 180 17.37 -13.92 -31.38
C GLY A 180 16.56 -13.60 -30.13
N VAL A 181 15.52 -12.76 -30.22
CA VAL A 181 14.58 -12.54 -29.12
C VAL A 181 13.62 -13.72 -29.03
N PHE A 182 13.44 -14.28 -27.84
CA PHE A 182 12.43 -15.29 -27.55
C PHE A 182 11.76 -15.05 -26.21
N GLU A 183 10.61 -15.70 -26.00
CA GLU A 183 9.81 -15.55 -24.80
C GLU A 183 9.94 -16.76 -23.87
N ILE A 184 9.93 -16.49 -22.57
CA ILE A 184 9.85 -17.53 -21.54
C ILE A 184 8.60 -17.24 -20.69
N PRO A 185 7.55 -18.06 -20.78
CA PRO A 185 6.41 -17.98 -19.88
C PRO A 185 6.69 -18.71 -18.57
N VAL A 186 6.40 -18.06 -17.43
CA VAL A 186 6.49 -18.69 -16.10
C VAL A 186 5.19 -18.43 -15.34
N GLY A 187 4.52 -19.48 -14.87
CA GLY A 187 3.22 -19.40 -14.19
C GLY A 187 2.02 -19.52 -15.14
N PRO A 188 0.78 -19.43 -14.62
CA PRO A 188 0.42 -19.06 -13.25
C PRO A 188 0.60 -20.18 -12.23
N VAL A 189 0.80 -21.42 -12.67
CA VAL A 189 1.15 -22.56 -11.81
C VAL A 189 2.67 -22.66 -11.70
N HIS A 190 3.17 -22.58 -10.47
CA HIS A 190 4.60 -22.63 -10.16
C HIS A 190 4.94 -23.86 -9.33
N ALA A 191 6.20 -24.30 -9.39
CA ALA A 191 6.68 -25.42 -8.57
C ALA A 191 6.83 -25.06 -7.08
N GLY A 192 6.97 -23.78 -6.75
CA GLY A 192 7.04 -23.27 -5.37
C GLY A 192 5.66 -23.02 -4.75
N ILE A 193 5.62 -22.90 -3.43
CA ILE A 193 4.41 -22.52 -2.68
C ILE A 193 4.29 -20.99 -2.71
N ILE A 194 3.66 -20.47 -3.76
CA ILE A 194 3.33 -19.05 -3.94
C ILE A 194 1.94 -18.91 -4.55
N GLU A 195 1.35 -17.73 -4.39
CA GLU A 195 0.10 -17.36 -5.06
C GLU A 195 0.31 -17.20 -6.58
N PRO A 196 -0.75 -17.36 -7.39
CA PRO A 196 -0.62 -17.40 -8.84
C PRO A 196 -0.35 -16.02 -9.45
N GLY A 197 0.65 -15.98 -10.32
CA GLY A 197 0.92 -14.88 -11.22
C GLY A 197 1.69 -15.38 -12.42
N HIS A 198 1.48 -14.77 -13.58
CA HIS A 198 2.16 -15.13 -14.82
C HIS A 198 3.19 -14.07 -15.16
N PHE A 199 4.41 -14.51 -15.45
CA PHE A 199 5.53 -13.65 -15.79
C PHE A 199 5.98 -14.00 -17.20
N ARG A 200 5.84 -13.03 -18.12
CA ARG A 200 6.26 -13.16 -19.51
C ARG A 200 7.58 -12.43 -19.71
N PHE A 201 8.65 -13.19 -19.81
CA PHE A 201 9.99 -12.66 -20.08
C PHE A 201 10.21 -12.57 -21.59
N SER A 202 10.74 -11.45 -22.06
CA SER A 202 11.36 -11.33 -23.38
C SER A 202 12.86 -11.22 -23.21
N VAL A 203 13.62 -12.12 -23.83
CA VAL A 203 15.07 -12.29 -23.59
C VAL A 203 15.81 -12.31 -24.93
N ALA A 204 17.02 -11.74 -24.97
CA ALA A 204 17.95 -11.91 -26.08
C ALA A 204 19.26 -12.52 -25.58
N GLY A 205 19.47 -13.82 -25.82
CA GLY A 205 20.54 -14.57 -25.16
C GLY A 205 20.16 -14.86 -23.71
N GLU A 206 20.84 -14.23 -22.76
CA GLU A 206 20.57 -14.37 -21.31
C GLU A 206 19.90 -13.15 -20.67
N PRO A 207 20.24 -11.89 -21.04
CA PRO A 207 19.64 -10.71 -20.42
C PRO A 207 18.15 -10.53 -20.71
N ILE A 208 17.39 -10.22 -19.67
CA ILE A 208 15.97 -9.85 -19.76
C ILE A 208 15.85 -8.46 -20.39
N ILE A 209 15.14 -8.37 -21.51
CA ILE A 209 14.80 -7.09 -22.17
C ILE A 209 13.54 -6.50 -21.55
N ASN A 210 12.54 -7.35 -21.35
CA ASN A 210 11.23 -6.96 -20.84
C ASN A 210 10.67 -8.06 -19.94
N LEU A 211 9.97 -7.66 -18.89
CA LEU A 211 9.10 -8.51 -18.10
C LEU A 211 7.71 -7.87 -18.09
N GLU A 212 6.71 -8.65 -18.48
CA GLU A 212 5.30 -8.31 -18.24
C GLU A 212 4.73 -9.27 -17.20
N ALA A 213 4.32 -8.72 -16.05
CA ALA A 213 3.67 -9.47 -14.98
C ALA A 213 2.14 -9.36 -15.13
N GLN A 214 1.49 -10.49 -15.35
CA GLN A 214 0.03 -10.63 -15.34
C GLN A 214 -0.38 -11.23 -13.99
N LEU A 215 -1.11 -10.46 -13.19
CA LEU A 215 -1.58 -10.80 -11.84
C LEU A 215 -3.10 -11.05 -11.85
N TYR A 216 -3.86 -10.82 -10.79
CA TYR A 216 -5.33 -10.88 -10.75
C TYR A 216 -5.97 -12.28 -10.95
N TYR A 217 -5.19 -13.36 -10.94
CA TYR A 217 -5.72 -14.72 -11.03
C TYR A 217 -6.61 -15.10 -9.83
N VAL A 218 -6.43 -14.43 -8.68
CA VAL A 218 -7.25 -14.63 -7.47
C VAL A 218 -7.87 -13.30 -7.04
N HIS A 219 -8.36 -12.51 -7.99
CA HIS A 219 -9.10 -11.29 -7.67
C HIS A 219 -10.30 -11.60 -6.77
N LYS A 220 -10.29 -11.11 -5.53
CA LYS A 220 -11.27 -11.49 -4.50
C LYS A 220 -12.56 -10.68 -4.56
N GLY A 221 -12.56 -9.53 -5.25
CA GLY A 221 -13.72 -8.64 -5.31
C GLY A 221 -14.07 -8.03 -3.95
N ILE A 222 -13.08 -7.85 -3.07
CA ILE A 222 -13.22 -7.32 -1.70
C ILE A 222 -13.97 -6.00 -1.71
N GLU A 223 -13.64 -5.11 -2.63
CA GLU A 223 -14.26 -3.78 -2.71
C GLU A 223 -15.76 -3.88 -2.99
N LYS A 224 -16.19 -4.81 -3.85
CA LYS A 224 -17.61 -5.09 -4.10
C LYS A 224 -18.27 -5.82 -2.95
N LEU A 225 -17.58 -6.78 -2.34
CA LEU A 225 -18.05 -7.56 -1.19
C LEU A 225 -18.36 -6.69 0.03
N CYS A 226 -17.62 -5.59 0.20
CA CYS A 226 -17.83 -4.64 1.29
C CYS A 226 -19.01 -3.68 1.05
N GLN A 227 -19.47 -3.48 -0.18
CA GLN A 227 -20.59 -2.56 -0.46
C GLN A 227 -21.87 -3.03 0.26
N GLY A 228 -22.48 -2.13 1.02
CA GLY A 228 -23.70 -2.38 1.79
C GLY A 228 -23.52 -3.32 2.99
N GLN A 229 -22.28 -3.70 3.34
CA GLN A 229 -22.01 -4.48 4.55
C GLN A 229 -21.76 -3.56 5.74
N SER A 230 -21.96 -4.08 6.95
CA SER A 230 -21.67 -3.33 8.18
C SER A 230 -20.18 -3.03 8.32
N ILE A 231 -19.86 -1.96 9.04
CA ILE A 231 -18.48 -1.59 9.43
C ILE A 231 -17.76 -2.78 10.08
N GLU A 232 -18.43 -3.50 10.98
CA GLU A 232 -17.83 -4.65 11.67
C GLU A 232 -17.48 -5.79 10.70
N ARG A 233 -18.39 -6.12 9.77
CA ARG A 233 -18.10 -7.18 8.79
C ARG A 233 -16.93 -6.80 7.90
N CYS A 234 -16.88 -5.55 7.46
CA CYS A 234 -15.80 -5.04 6.63
C CYS A 234 -14.46 -4.99 7.37
N PHE A 235 -14.45 -4.72 8.68
CA PHE A 235 -13.26 -4.84 9.52
C PHE A 235 -12.65 -6.25 9.47
N TYR A 236 -13.46 -7.30 9.61
CA TYR A 236 -12.96 -8.67 9.51
C TYR A 236 -12.44 -9.02 8.10
N ILE A 237 -12.99 -8.40 7.05
CA ILE A 237 -12.46 -8.54 5.69
C ILE A 237 -11.11 -7.82 5.58
N ALA A 238 -10.98 -6.62 6.15
CA ALA A 238 -9.74 -5.84 6.12
C ALA A 238 -8.55 -6.60 6.72
N GLU A 239 -8.75 -7.33 7.82
CA GLU A 239 -7.75 -8.22 8.42
C GLU A 239 -7.25 -9.35 7.51
N ARG A 240 -8.04 -9.69 6.49
CA ARG A 240 -7.84 -10.84 5.61
C ARG A 240 -7.56 -10.43 4.16
N ILE A 241 -7.26 -9.15 3.93
CA ILE A 241 -6.79 -8.65 2.63
C ILE A 241 -5.54 -9.42 2.21
N SER A 242 -4.54 -9.49 3.08
CA SER A 242 -3.37 -10.33 2.91
C SER A 242 -2.95 -10.97 4.23
N GLY A 243 -2.46 -12.21 4.17
CA GLY A 243 -2.19 -13.04 5.36
C GLY A 243 -0.96 -12.63 6.16
N ASP A 244 -0.06 -11.83 5.58
CA ASP A 244 1.18 -11.33 6.16
C ASP A 244 1.21 -9.79 6.32
N GLU A 245 0.07 -9.13 6.12
CA GLU A 245 -0.17 -7.70 6.36
C GLU A 245 -1.51 -7.48 7.11
N THR A 246 -1.93 -8.45 7.91
CA THR A 246 -3.20 -8.45 8.66
C THR A 246 -3.33 -7.23 9.58
N TYR A 247 -2.29 -6.93 10.36
CA TYR A 247 -2.32 -5.87 11.35
C TYR A 247 -2.31 -4.50 10.68
N SER A 248 -1.40 -4.28 9.72
CA SER A 248 -1.30 -3.03 8.96
C SER A 248 -2.59 -2.68 8.22
N ASN A 249 -3.26 -3.67 7.60
CA ASN A 249 -4.53 -3.46 6.91
C ASN A 249 -5.68 -3.16 7.87
N SER A 250 -5.81 -3.91 8.97
CA SER A 250 -6.86 -3.67 9.95
C SER A 250 -6.69 -2.35 10.69
N LEU A 251 -5.45 -1.92 10.93
CA LEU A 251 -5.13 -0.63 11.54
C LEU A 251 -5.47 0.53 10.59
N ALA A 252 -5.16 0.41 9.29
CA ALA A 252 -5.57 1.41 8.30
C ALA A 252 -7.10 1.53 8.26
N TYR A 253 -7.83 0.40 8.22
CA TYR A 253 -9.29 0.39 8.29
C TYR A 253 -9.83 1.09 9.54
N CYS A 254 -9.31 0.75 10.73
CA CYS A 254 -9.71 1.38 11.98
C CYS A 254 -9.48 2.89 11.97
N GLN A 255 -8.32 3.34 11.46
CA GLN A 255 -8.01 4.77 11.37
C GLN A 255 -9.01 5.55 10.51
N ALA A 256 -9.41 5.01 9.36
CA ALA A 256 -10.41 5.67 8.51
C ALA A 256 -11.75 5.86 9.27
N ILE A 257 -12.24 4.81 9.92
CA ILE A 257 -13.48 4.88 10.71
C ILE A 257 -13.34 5.84 11.90
N GLU A 258 -12.23 5.77 12.63
CA GLU A 258 -11.97 6.64 13.79
C GLU A 258 -11.89 8.11 13.39
N ARG A 259 -11.22 8.42 12.28
CA ARG A 259 -11.14 9.79 11.73
C ARG A 259 -12.50 10.35 11.40
N MET A 260 -13.36 9.59 10.71
CA MET A 260 -14.73 10.02 10.38
C MET A 260 -15.54 10.45 11.62
N THR A 261 -15.29 9.81 12.76
CA THR A 261 -15.98 10.12 14.02
C THR A 261 -15.30 11.18 14.89
N GLY A 262 -14.05 11.56 14.58
CA GLY A 262 -13.24 12.44 15.41
C GLY A 262 -12.91 11.89 16.80
N ILE A 263 -13.12 10.58 17.03
CA ILE A 263 -12.87 9.95 18.32
C ILE A 263 -11.38 10.02 18.69
N GLN A 264 -11.11 10.29 19.96
CA GLN A 264 -9.77 10.13 20.53
C GLN A 264 -9.66 8.72 21.12
N ILE A 265 -8.78 7.90 20.55
CA ILE A 265 -8.51 6.57 21.08
C ILE A 265 -7.64 6.68 22.35
N PRO A 266 -7.74 5.74 23.30
CA PRO A 266 -6.94 5.82 24.51
C PRO A 266 -5.43 5.72 24.22
N GLU A 267 -4.61 6.47 24.95
CA GLU A 267 -3.15 6.49 24.76
C GLU A 267 -2.51 5.11 24.84
N ARG A 268 -2.99 4.25 25.75
CA ARG A 268 -2.52 2.86 25.84
C ARG A 268 -2.78 2.07 24.55
N ALA A 269 -3.88 2.34 23.86
CA ALA A 269 -4.18 1.74 22.55
C ALA A 269 -3.25 2.28 21.46
N GLU A 270 -2.88 3.56 21.48
CA GLU A 270 -1.93 4.16 20.54
C GLU A 270 -0.56 3.48 20.62
N TYR A 271 0.03 3.36 21.81
CA TYR A 271 1.33 2.72 21.98
C TYR A 271 1.27 1.22 21.69
N SER A 272 0.21 0.54 22.11
CA SER A 272 0.03 -0.88 21.81
C SER A 272 -0.09 -1.15 20.31
N ARG A 273 -0.71 -0.22 19.55
CA ARG A 273 -0.77 -0.31 18.08
C ARG A 273 0.61 -0.26 17.44
N VAL A 274 1.53 0.55 17.97
CA VAL A 274 2.92 0.54 17.53
C VAL A 274 3.57 -0.82 17.80
N VAL A 275 3.40 -1.38 19.00
CA VAL A 275 4.00 -2.68 19.36
C VAL A 275 3.59 -3.78 18.36
N PHE A 276 2.29 -3.89 18.07
CA PHE A 276 1.81 -4.92 17.15
C PHE A 276 2.17 -4.66 15.69
N ALA A 277 2.18 -3.40 15.24
CA ALA A 277 2.61 -3.06 13.88
C ALA A 277 4.09 -3.37 13.66
N GLU A 278 4.94 -3.08 14.64
CA GLU A 278 6.38 -3.37 14.55
C GLU A 278 6.70 -4.87 14.73
N LEU A 279 5.88 -5.63 15.45
CA LEU A 279 5.97 -7.09 15.46
C LEU A 279 5.61 -7.72 14.10
N GLU A 280 4.57 -7.23 13.44
CA GLU A 280 4.25 -7.64 12.06
C GLU A 280 5.41 -7.33 11.11
N ARG A 281 6.00 -6.14 11.24
CA ARG A 281 7.19 -5.72 10.49
C ARG A 281 8.37 -6.66 10.69
N LEU A 282 8.72 -6.95 11.94
CA LEU A 282 9.83 -7.83 12.28
C LEU A 282 9.60 -9.24 11.71
N VAL A 283 8.40 -9.81 11.87
CA VAL A 283 8.04 -11.12 11.29
C VAL A 283 8.20 -11.13 9.77
N SER A 284 7.71 -10.09 9.10
CA SER A 284 7.74 -9.98 7.64
C SER A 284 9.19 -9.90 7.14
N HIS A 285 9.98 -8.95 7.65
CA HIS A 285 11.37 -8.78 7.24
C HIS A 285 12.25 -9.99 7.52
N LEU A 286 12.12 -10.65 8.68
CA LEU A 286 12.87 -11.88 8.96
C LEU A 286 12.49 -13.01 7.97
N GLY A 287 11.22 -13.07 7.57
CA GLY A 287 10.78 -13.98 6.50
C GLY A 287 11.49 -13.70 5.17
N ASP A 288 11.67 -12.43 4.84
CA ASP A 288 12.23 -11.95 3.57
C ASP A 288 13.71 -12.21 3.49
N LEU A 289 14.42 -11.84 4.56
CA LEU A 289 15.85 -12.07 4.68
C LEU A 289 16.15 -13.57 4.59
N GLY A 290 15.33 -14.41 5.23
CA GLY A 290 15.39 -15.85 5.07
C GLY A 290 15.14 -16.32 3.63
N GLY A 291 14.15 -15.73 2.95
CA GLY A 291 13.84 -16.01 1.54
C GLY A 291 14.96 -15.64 0.58
N LEU A 292 15.56 -14.45 0.75
CA LEU A 292 16.72 -14.01 -0.03
C LEU A 292 17.88 -15.01 0.08
N CYS A 293 18.15 -15.48 1.30
CA CYS A 293 19.17 -16.49 1.53
C CYS A 293 18.84 -17.83 0.86
N VAL A 294 17.57 -18.23 0.77
CA VAL A 294 17.16 -19.43 0.02
C VAL A 294 17.44 -19.26 -1.47
N ASP A 295 17.11 -18.11 -2.05
CA ASP A 295 17.28 -17.87 -3.50
C ASP A 295 18.76 -17.76 -3.92
N VAL A 296 19.65 -17.41 -2.97
CA VAL A 296 21.12 -17.49 -3.13
C VAL A 296 21.68 -18.88 -2.79
N ALA A 297 20.85 -19.82 -2.35
CA ALA A 297 21.23 -21.14 -1.83
C ALA A 297 22.14 -21.11 -0.58
N TYR A 298 22.07 -20.04 0.22
CA TYR A 298 22.78 -19.93 1.50
C TYR A 298 21.95 -20.50 2.67
N GLY A 299 21.97 -21.83 2.80
CA GLY A 299 21.12 -22.56 3.74
C GLY A 299 21.28 -22.13 5.21
N PHE A 300 22.50 -21.95 5.70
CA PHE A 300 22.76 -21.53 7.09
C PHE A 300 22.01 -20.24 7.44
N ALA A 301 22.24 -19.17 6.68
CA ALA A 301 21.62 -17.87 6.89
C ALA A 301 20.09 -17.94 6.76
N ALA A 302 19.59 -18.70 5.78
CA ALA A 302 18.16 -18.92 5.59
C ALA A 302 17.49 -19.53 6.82
N TYR A 303 18.12 -20.52 7.47
CA TYR A 303 17.56 -21.16 8.67
C TYR A 303 17.69 -20.28 9.91
N GLN A 304 18.73 -19.45 10.04
CA GLN A 304 18.84 -18.49 11.14
C GLN A 304 17.71 -17.46 11.13
N PHE A 305 17.44 -16.84 9.98
CA PHE A 305 16.32 -15.90 9.89
C PHE A 305 14.96 -16.58 10.09
N LYS A 306 14.78 -17.83 9.63
CA LYS A 306 13.56 -18.60 9.89
C LYS A 306 13.38 -18.88 11.38
N MET A 307 14.45 -19.19 12.10
CA MET A 307 14.42 -19.37 13.55
C MET A 307 14.03 -18.08 14.26
N LEU A 308 14.68 -16.96 13.94
CA LEU A 308 14.35 -15.63 14.48
C LEU A 308 12.88 -15.24 14.23
N ARG A 309 12.37 -15.53 13.02
CA ARG A 309 10.96 -15.33 12.69
C ARG A 309 10.02 -16.16 13.57
N VAL A 310 10.37 -17.42 13.84
CA VAL A 310 9.60 -18.29 14.75
C VAL A 310 9.62 -17.75 16.18
N TRP A 311 10.78 -17.29 16.67
CA TRP A 311 10.87 -16.65 17.98
C TRP A 311 10.01 -15.40 18.10
N THR A 312 9.91 -14.62 17.01
CA THR A 312 9.01 -13.46 16.96
C THR A 312 7.54 -13.88 16.98
N TYR A 313 7.16 -14.94 16.26
CA TYR A 313 5.81 -15.50 16.35
C TYR A 313 5.47 -16.01 17.76
N GLN A 314 6.44 -16.59 18.48
CA GLN A 314 6.26 -17.00 19.87
C GLN A 314 6.01 -15.80 20.79
N SER A 315 6.69 -14.66 20.56
CA SER A 315 6.38 -13.40 21.25
C SER A 315 4.94 -12.96 21.00
N ILE A 316 4.47 -13.03 19.75
CA ILE A 316 3.08 -12.68 19.38
C ILE A 316 2.08 -13.62 20.07
N GLU A 317 2.33 -14.93 20.04
CA GLU A 317 1.48 -15.95 20.65
C GLU A 317 1.36 -15.79 22.16
N GLU A 318 2.42 -15.34 22.83
CA GLU A 318 2.39 -15.04 24.25
C GLU A 318 1.38 -13.93 24.59
N MET A 319 1.26 -12.90 23.73
CA MET A 319 0.38 -11.75 23.96
C MET A 319 -1.04 -12.02 23.47
N GLY A 320 -1.18 -12.61 22.29
CA GLY A 320 -2.41 -12.67 21.50
C GLY A 320 -3.03 -14.05 21.37
N GLU A 321 -4.18 -14.10 20.70
CA GLU A 321 -4.87 -15.36 20.38
C GLU A 321 -4.53 -15.87 18.97
N SER A 322 -3.92 -15.02 18.14
CA SER A 322 -3.57 -15.34 16.76
C SER A 322 -2.11 -14.98 16.49
N ARG A 323 -1.35 -15.95 15.98
CA ARG A 323 0.02 -15.74 15.48
C ARG A 323 0.10 -14.74 14.31
N PHE A 324 -1.04 -14.47 13.65
CA PHE A 324 -1.15 -13.49 12.55
C PHE A 324 -1.77 -12.17 13.01
N LEU A 325 -1.82 -11.89 14.32
CA LEU A 325 -2.33 -10.63 14.88
C LEU A 325 -3.78 -10.31 14.50
N ARG A 326 -4.58 -11.34 14.19
CA ARG A 326 -6.01 -11.19 13.91
C ARG A 326 -6.77 -10.79 15.18
N SER A 327 -7.74 -9.91 14.99
CA SER A 327 -8.71 -9.44 15.96
C SER A 327 -8.06 -8.84 17.20
N VAL A 328 -6.95 -8.14 16.98
CA VAL A 328 -6.26 -7.30 17.96
C VAL A 328 -6.83 -5.89 17.91
N ASN A 329 -6.88 -5.30 16.72
CA ASN A 329 -7.52 -4.00 16.49
C ASN A 329 -9.04 -4.09 16.67
N ARG A 330 -9.64 -2.95 16.95
CA ARG A 330 -11.08 -2.69 16.87
C ARG A 330 -11.26 -1.20 16.59
N PRO A 331 -12.21 -0.78 15.75
CA PRO A 331 -12.54 0.64 15.65
C PRO A 331 -12.84 1.23 17.05
N GLY A 332 -12.09 2.26 17.45
CA GLY A 332 -12.08 2.82 18.80
C GLY A 332 -10.88 2.40 19.68
N GLY A 333 -9.93 1.60 19.18
CA GLY A 333 -8.72 1.19 19.90
C GLY A 333 -8.36 -0.28 19.68
N LEU A 334 -8.35 -1.06 20.75
CA LEU A 334 -8.05 -2.50 20.76
C LEU A 334 -9.24 -3.30 21.29
N ARG A 335 -9.26 -4.60 20.95
CA ARG A 335 -10.27 -5.53 21.47
C ARG A 335 -10.13 -5.80 22.97
N LYS A 336 -8.89 -5.91 23.45
CA LYS A 336 -8.52 -6.08 24.86
C LYS A 336 -7.08 -5.61 25.05
N ASP A 337 -6.66 -5.53 26.31
CA ASP A 337 -5.28 -5.25 26.65
C ASP A 337 -4.46 -6.54 26.58
N PHE A 338 -3.78 -6.74 25.46
CA PHE A 338 -2.97 -7.94 25.20
C PHE A 338 -1.58 -7.89 25.84
N LEU A 339 -1.12 -6.70 26.23
CA LEU A 339 0.22 -6.47 26.77
C LEU A 339 0.28 -6.53 28.30
N ALA A 340 -0.83 -6.23 28.97
CA ALA A 340 -0.90 -6.18 30.43
C ALA A 340 -0.27 -7.42 31.11
N GLY A 341 0.78 -7.16 31.91
CA GLY A 341 1.49 -8.16 32.71
C GLY A 341 2.48 -9.02 31.93
N LYS A 342 2.68 -8.74 30.64
CA LYS A 342 3.57 -9.51 29.73
C LYS A 342 4.73 -8.67 29.19
N GLU A 343 4.76 -7.38 29.50
CA GLU A 343 5.69 -6.40 28.94
C GLU A 343 7.15 -6.85 29.08
N GLN A 344 7.58 -7.22 30.30
CA GLN A 344 8.96 -7.64 30.58
C GLN A 344 9.35 -8.92 29.83
N LYS A 345 8.40 -9.85 29.67
CA LYS A 345 8.66 -11.09 28.93
C LYS A 345 8.89 -10.80 27.44
N VAL A 346 8.06 -9.93 26.85
CA VAL A 346 8.21 -9.48 25.47
C VAL A 346 9.56 -8.78 25.26
N LEU A 347 9.92 -7.83 26.13
CA LEU A 347 11.21 -7.14 26.08
C LEU A 347 12.40 -8.11 26.15
N SER A 348 12.35 -9.08 27.06
CA SER A 348 13.43 -10.09 27.21
C SER A 348 13.60 -10.97 25.97
N GLN A 349 12.50 -11.29 25.28
CA GLN A 349 12.52 -12.11 24.08
C GLN A 349 13.03 -11.30 22.88
N LEU A 350 12.62 -10.04 22.77
CA LEU A 350 13.10 -9.13 21.72
C LEU A 350 14.60 -8.84 21.85
N GLN A 351 15.12 -8.75 23.07
CA GLN A 351 16.56 -8.61 23.27
C GLN A 351 17.34 -9.83 22.73
N LYS A 352 16.87 -11.05 23.01
CA LYS A 352 17.49 -12.27 22.45
C LYS A 352 17.45 -12.30 20.92
N ILE A 353 16.31 -11.89 20.33
CA ILE A 353 16.15 -11.79 18.88
C ILE A 353 17.14 -10.76 18.31
N LYS A 354 17.31 -9.62 18.98
CA LYS A 354 18.24 -8.56 18.57
C LYS A 354 19.68 -9.04 18.55
N ASP A 355 20.12 -9.72 19.61
CA ASP A 355 21.49 -10.21 19.75
C ASP A 355 21.81 -11.25 18.66
N GLU A 356 20.93 -12.25 18.48
CA GLU A 356 21.11 -13.27 17.44
C GLU A 356 21.00 -12.70 16.01
N LEU A 357 20.16 -11.68 15.79
CA LEU A 357 20.06 -10.97 14.53
C LEU A 357 21.38 -10.26 14.18
N MET A 358 22.02 -9.63 15.17
CA MET A 358 23.31 -8.96 14.98
C MET A 358 24.39 -9.95 14.54
N ASP A 359 24.55 -11.05 15.27
CA ASP A 359 25.53 -12.11 14.94
C ASP A 359 25.25 -12.72 13.55
N THR A 360 23.98 -12.98 13.23
CA THR A 360 23.56 -13.52 11.93
C THR A 360 23.91 -12.56 10.78
N VAL A 361 23.64 -11.26 10.96
CA VAL A 361 23.92 -10.23 9.95
C VAL A 361 25.42 -10.09 9.71
N ASP A 362 26.23 -10.13 10.76
CA ASP A 362 27.70 -10.05 10.65
C ASP A 362 28.26 -11.23 9.85
N ILE A 363 27.79 -12.46 10.11
CA ILE A 363 28.19 -13.65 9.35
C ILE A 363 27.82 -13.53 7.87
N ILE A 364 26.62 -13.03 7.57
CA ILE A 364 26.14 -12.89 6.19
C ILE A 364 26.94 -11.83 5.44
N LYS A 365 27.17 -10.66 6.06
CA LYS A 365 27.92 -9.57 5.45
C LYS A 365 29.39 -9.92 5.21
N ALA A 366 29.95 -10.82 6.00
CA ALA A 366 31.31 -11.34 5.80
C ALA A 366 31.41 -12.37 4.65
N ASN A 367 30.29 -12.88 4.12
CA ASN A 367 30.28 -13.90 3.07
C ASN A 367 30.34 -13.28 1.67
N SER A 368 31.52 -13.26 1.05
CA SER A 368 31.73 -12.68 -0.28
C SER A 368 30.89 -13.33 -1.38
N PHE A 369 30.65 -14.65 -1.33
CA PHE A 369 29.81 -15.34 -2.33
C PHE A 369 28.35 -14.90 -2.23
N PHE A 370 27.87 -14.61 -1.03
CA PHE A 370 26.52 -14.10 -0.85
C PHE A 370 26.42 -12.65 -1.37
N ILE A 371 27.38 -11.80 -1.00
CA ILE A 371 27.43 -10.39 -1.41
C ILE A 371 27.48 -10.25 -2.95
N ASP A 372 28.31 -11.06 -3.62
CA ASP A 372 28.42 -11.10 -5.09
C ASP A 372 27.07 -11.34 -5.80
N ARG A 373 26.14 -12.06 -5.17
CA ARG A 373 24.81 -12.34 -5.75
C ARG A 373 23.80 -11.21 -5.56
N VAL A 374 23.96 -10.39 -4.52
CA VAL A 374 22.97 -9.37 -4.14
C VAL A 374 23.37 -7.96 -4.54
N GLU A 375 24.66 -7.69 -4.70
CA GLU A 375 25.16 -6.42 -5.23
C GLU A 375 24.95 -6.33 -6.74
N HIS A 376 24.56 -5.16 -7.22
CA HIS A 376 24.29 -4.88 -8.64
C HIS A 376 23.16 -5.72 -9.30
N THR A 377 22.59 -6.68 -8.61
CA THR A 377 21.43 -7.46 -9.06
C THR A 377 20.13 -6.70 -8.81
N GLY A 378 19.25 -6.62 -9.81
CA GLY A 378 17.91 -6.08 -9.63
C GLY A 378 17.83 -4.58 -9.29
N VAL A 379 18.65 -3.77 -9.96
CA VAL A 379 18.75 -2.31 -9.73
C VAL A 379 17.47 -1.61 -10.18
N LEU A 380 16.80 -0.94 -9.23
CA LEU A 380 15.74 0.03 -9.51
C LEU A 380 16.31 1.44 -9.39
N THR A 381 16.41 2.18 -10.50
CA THR A 381 16.94 3.54 -10.47
C THR A 381 16.00 4.50 -9.72
N ASN A 382 16.56 5.55 -9.12
CA ASN A 382 15.79 6.60 -8.45
C ASN A 382 14.69 7.21 -9.32
N GLN A 383 14.98 7.49 -10.60
CA GLN A 383 14.02 8.09 -11.52
C GLN A 383 12.79 7.18 -11.71
N ILE A 384 13.01 5.91 -12.05
CA ILE A 384 11.92 4.94 -12.22
C ILE A 384 11.14 4.77 -10.90
N ALA A 385 11.84 4.71 -9.77
CA ALA A 385 11.19 4.62 -8.46
C ALA A 385 10.29 5.83 -8.18
N ARG A 386 10.68 7.05 -8.58
CA ARG A 386 9.85 8.25 -8.47
C ARG A 386 8.68 8.24 -9.45
N ASP A 387 8.94 7.94 -10.72
CA ASP A 387 7.93 7.93 -11.79
C ASP A 387 6.78 6.97 -11.51
N LEU A 388 7.09 5.83 -10.88
CA LEU A 388 6.11 4.80 -10.51
C LEU A 388 5.61 4.93 -9.05
N ASN A 389 6.07 5.93 -8.30
CA ASN A 389 5.82 6.08 -6.87
C ASN A 389 6.07 4.76 -6.10
N ALA A 390 7.26 4.18 -6.26
CA ALA A 390 7.67 3.00 -5.51
C ALA A 390 7.75 3.32 -4.01
N VAL A 391 7.17 2.46 -3.18
CA VAL A 391 7.00 2.69 -1.73
C VAL A 391 7.76 1.67 -0.88
N GLY A 392 7.93 1.98 0.40
CA GLY A 392 8.52 1.04 1.36
C GLY A 392 9.99 0.74 1.11
N PRO A 393 10.45 -0.49 1.43
CA PRO A 393 11.83 -0.88 1.23
C PRO A 393 12.33 -0.74 -0.22
N ALA A 394 11.46 -0.93 -1.22
CA ALA A 394 11.83 -0.77 -2.62
C ALA A 394 12.13 0.70 -2.98
N GLY A 395 11.27 1.63 -2.52
CA GLY A 395 11.48 3.06 -2.68
C GLY A 395 12.72 3.55 -1.94
N ARG A 396 12.83 3.23 -0.64
CA ARG A 396 13.96 3.64 0.22
C ARG A 396 15.31 3.09 -0.25
N ALA A 397 15.34 1.87 -0.80
CA ALA A 397 16.54 1.30 -1.40
C ALA A 397 17.04 2.10 -2.62
N SER A 398 16.13 2.80 -3.28
CA SER A 398 16.33 3.49 -4.56
C SER A 398 16.40 5.02 -4.39
N GLY A 399 16.51 5.54 -3.16
CA GLY A 399 16.59 6.97 -2.86
C GLY A 399 15.24 7.72 -2.84
N VAL A 400 14.14 7.00 -2.71
CA VAL A 400 12.80 7.55 -2.46
C VAL A 400 12.54 7.44 -0.95
N ASN A 401 13.12 8.38 -0.20
CA ASN A 401 13.20 8.35 1.27
C ASN A 401 11.90 8.86 1.91
N HIS A 402 10.87 8.03 1.87
CA HIS A 402 9.56 8.33 2.46
C HIS A 402 9.09 7.18 3.34
N ASP A 403 8.31 7.53 4.36
CA ASP A 403 7.75 6.58 5.32
C ASP A 403 6.57 7.22 6.03
N VAL A 404 5.42 6.57 5.94
CA VAL A 404 4.17 7.10 6.48
C VAL A 404 4.27 7.36 7.98
N ARG A 405 5.08 6.60 8.73
CA ARG A 405 5.22 6.76 10.19
C ARG A 405 5.84 8.10 10.58
N LYS A 406 6.65 8.72 9.69
CA LYS A 406 7.24 10.05 9.89
C LYS A 406 6.49 11.13 9.11
N ASP A 407 6.14 10.85 7.87
CA ASP A 407 5.50 11.84 6.98
C ASP A 407 4.05 12.13 7.40
N HIS A 408 3.33 11.12 7.88
CA HIS A 408 1.95 11.21 8.38
C HIS A 408 1.80 10.40 9.68
N PRO A 409 2.39 10.85 10.80
CA PRO A 409 2.41 10.05 12.02
C PRO A 409 1.01 9.66 12.49
N TYR A 410 0.84 8.39 12.84
CA TYR A 410 -0.40 7.80 13.34
C TYR A 410 -0.13 6.99 14.61
N ALA A 411 -1.18 6.65 15.36
CA ALA A 411 -1.05 6.02 16.67
C ALA A 411 0.00 6.78 17.52
N ALA A 412 0.94 6.09 18.16
CA ALA A 412 1.99 6.74 18.95
C ALA A 412 3.28 7.06 18.17
N TYR A 413 3.38 6.83 16.84
CA TYR A 413 4.64 7.03 16.10
C TYR A 413 5.18 8.47 16.19
N GLY A 414 4.30 9.47 16.28
CA GLY A 414 4.70 10.88 16.46
C GLY A 414 5.32 11.20 17.83
N LYS A 415 5.24 10.29 18.79
CA LYS A 415 5.80 10.40 20.16
C LYS A 415 7.10 9.59 20.33
N LEU A 416 7.59 8.94 19.27
CA LEU A 416 8.73 8.02 19.31
C LEU A 416 9.87 8.54 18.43
N ASP A 417 11.10 8.24 18.84
CA ASP A 417 12.29 8.65 18.10
C ASP A 417 12.85 7.49 17.28
N PHE A 418 13.14 7.74 16.01
CA PHE A 418 13.72 6.75 15.11
C PHE A 418 14.18 7.41 13.81
N THR A 419 15.14 6.78 13.16
CA THR A 419 15.66 7.18 11.84
C THR A 419 15.24 6.18 10.77
N ILE A 420 15.12 6.68 9.54
CA ILE A 420 14.74 5.87 8.38
C ILE A 420 16.01 5.45 7.64
N PRO A 421 16.17 4.18 7.25
CA PRO A 421 17.31 3.77 6.46
C PRO A 421 17.25 4.40 5.07
N GLU A 422 18.36 5.01 4.66
CA GLU A 422 18.51 5.63 3.35
C GLU A 422 19.54 4.87 2.52
N HIS A 423 19.18 4.53 1.28
CA HIS A 423 20.05 3.91 0.29
C HIS A 423 19.73 4.49 -1.08
N ALA A 424 20.64 4.37 -2.06
CA ALA A 424 20.47 5.01 -3.37
C ALA A 424 20.73 4.10 -4.57
N ASN A 425 21.37 2.94 -4.41
CA ASN A 425 21.75 2.09 -5.54
C ASN A 425 20.62 1.19 -6.04
N GLY A 426 19.57 0.97 -5.24
CA GLY A 426 18.36 0.28 -5.67
C GLY A 426 18.52 -1.20 -6.01
N ASP A 427 19.63 -1.85 -5.66
CA ASP A 427 19.86 -3.28 -5.87
C ASP A 427 19.27 -4.15 -4.74
N VAL A 428 19.41 -5.47 -4.87
CA VAL A 428 18.97 -6.42 -3.84
C VAL A 428 19.69 -6.17 -2.51
N ASN A 429 20.99 -5.85 -2.53
CA ASN A 429 21.75 -5.53 -1.32
C ASN A 429 21.19 -4.32 -0.56
N CYS A 430 20.84 -3.24 -1.26
CA CYS A 430 20.21 -2.06 -0.66
C CYS A 430 18.85 -2.42 -0.03
N ARG A 431 17.99 -3.16 -0.74
CA ARG A 431 16.69 -3.61 -0.19
C ARG A 431 16.86 -4.52 1.02
N MET A 432 17.88 -5.38 1.01
CA MET A 432 18.22 -6.23 2.15
C MET A 432 18.64 -5.38 3.37
N ASN A 433 19.53 -4.41 3.17
CA ASN A 433 20.02 -3.55 4.25
C ASN A 433 18.92 -2.66 4.85
N VAL A 434 18.01 -2.13 4.02
CA VAL A 434 16.82 -1.42 4.51
C VAL A 434 16.04 -2.30 5.50
N LYS A 435 15.74 -3.54 5.12
CA LYS A 435 14.99 -4.49 5.96
C LYS A 435 15.73 -4.88 7.23
N ILE A 436 17.05 -5.07 7.15
CA ILE A 436 17.91 -5.33 8.32
C ILE A 436 17.83 -4.18 9.31
N THR A 437 18.03 -2.94 8.85
CA THR A 437 17.93 -1.75 9.71
C THR A 437 16.51 -1.60 10.27
N GLU A 438 15.47 -1.84 9.46
CA GLU A 438 14.08 -1.81 9.94
C GLU A 438 13.78 -2.87 10.99
N CYS A 439 14.40 -4.05 10.97
CA CYS A 439 14.29 -5.02 12.07
C CYS A 439 14.83 -4.46 13.39
N PHE A 440 16.01 -3.83 13.37
CA PHE A 440 16.59 -3.21 14.56
C PHE A 440 15.74 -2.03 15.05
N THR A 441 15.28 -1.17 14.13
CA THR A 441 14.39 -0.06 14.45
C THR A 441 13.05 -0.53 15.00
N ALA A 442 12.47 -1.61 14.47
CA ALA A 442 11.23 -2.19 14.97
C ALA A 442 11.36 -2.64 16.43
N ILE A 443 12.45 -3.34 16.76
CA ILE A 443 12.75 -3.75 18.14
C ILE A 443 12.89 -2.53 19.05
N ASP A 444 13.60 -1.50 18.61
CA ASP A 444 13.78 -0.28 19.38
C ASP A 444 12.46 0.48 19.61
N LEU A 445 11.64 0.62 18.57
CA LEU A 445 10.31 1.23 18.66
C LEU A 445 9.38 0.47 19.60
N ILE A 446 9.44 -0.86 19.63
CA ILE A 446 8.68 -1.66 20.60
C ILE A 446 9.15 -1.35 22.03
N ASN A 447 10.48 -1.27 22.25
CA ASN A 447 11.03 -0.95 23.57
C ASN A 447 10.58 0.45 24.03
N GLN A 448 10.69 1.47 23.17
CA GLN A 448 10.24 2.83 23.47
C GLN A 448 8.73 2.89 23.72
N ALA A 449 7.93 2.20 22.90
CA ALA A 449 6.49 2.17 23.05
C ALA A 449 6.08 1.54 24.37
N ILE A 450 6.69 0.41 24.78
CA ILE A 450 6.41 -0.23 26.08
C ILE A 450 6.87 0.66 27.24
N ALA A 451 8.03 1.32 27.12
CA ALA A 451 8.56 2.19 28.17
C ALA A 451 7.69 3.44 28.41
N ASN A 452 7.14 4.02 27.34
CA ASN A 452 6.32 5.24 27.39
C ASN A 452 4.82 4.94 27.58
N MET A 453 4.41 3.67 27.52
CA MET A 453 3.01 3.27 27.64
C MET A 453 2.55 3.36 29.10
N SER A 454 1.58 4.23 29.35
CA SER A 454 0.88 4.26 30.64
C SER A 454 -0.16 3.14 30.76
N GLY A 455 -0.62 2.90 31.98
CA GLY A 455 -1.87 2.17 32.21
C GLY A 455 -3.07 2.94 31.68
N GLY A 456 -4.23 2.29 31.56
CA GLY A 456 -5.49 2.94 31.18
C GLY A 456 -6.40 2.05 30.35
N ALA A 457 -7.51 2.65 29.89
CA ALA A 457 -8.40 1.99 28.93
C ALA A 457 -7.67 1.73 27.60
N VAL A 458 -8.13 0.73 26.86
CA VAL A 458 -7.62 0.40 25.50
C VAL A 458 -8.70 0.54 24.42
N PHE A 459 -9.90 0.95 24.80
CA PHE A 459 -11.05 1.07 23.92
C PHE A 459 -11.91 2.28 24.29
N SER A 460 -12.34 3.01 23.27
CA SER A 460 -13.35 4.06 23.34
C SER A 460 -14.50 3.70 22.40
N GLN A 461 -15.74 3.89 22.87
CA GLN A 461 -16.93 3.62 22.06
C GLN A 461 -17.06 4.65 20.93
N LEU A 462 -17.29 4.18 19.70
CA LEU A 462 -17.50 5.04 18.55
C LEU A 462 -18.77 5.90 18.69
N PRO A 463 -18.68 7.22 18.42
CA PRO A 463 -19.84 8.06 18.14
C PRO A 463 -20.64 7.57 16.92
N PRO A 464 -21.90 7.99 16.76
CA PRO A 464 -22.64 7.78 15.52
C PRO A 464 -21.89 8.37 14.32
N ILE A 465 -21.89 7.64 13.21
CA ILE A 465 -21.26 8.10 11.96
C ILE A 465 -22.36 8.54 11.01
N GLU A 466 -22.23 9.74 10.46
CA GLU A 466 -23.14 10.20 9.42
C GLU A 466 -22.98 9.37 8.14
N SER A 467 -24.04 9.31 7.35
CA SER A 467 -24.00 8.65 6.05
C SER A 467 -23.19 9.47 5.06
N TYR A 468 -22.48 8.81 4.15
CA TYR A 468 -21.70 9.43 3.08
C TYR A 468 -20.53 10.30 3.55
N GLN A 469 -20.09 10.10 4.79
CA GLN A 469 -18.81 10.63 5.27
C GLN A 469 -17.67 9.76 4.73
N ALA A 470 -16.53 10.37 4.45
CA ALA A 470 -15.36 9.64 3.96
C ALA A 470 -14.08 10.08 4.65
N ALA A 471 -13.14 9.15 4.79
CA ALA A 471 -11.82 9.42 5.31
C ALA A 471 -10.80 8.40 4.80
N LEU A 472 -9.54 8.82 4.80
CA LEU A 472 -8.38 7.97 4.59
C LEU A 472 -7.99 7.25 5.88
N GLY A 473 -7.50 6.04 5.72
CA GLY A 473 -6.82 5.22 6.69
C GLY A 473 -5.50 4.79 6.11
N TYR A 474 -4.40 4.86 6.86
CA TYR A 474 -3.10 4.58 6.27
C TYR A 474 -2.11 4.01 7.27
N THR A 475 -1.18 3.20 6.78
CA THR A 475 -0.09 2.60 7.56
C THR A 475 1.16 2.51 6.70
N GLU A 476 2.35 2.53 7.31
CA GLU A 476 3.54 1.97 6.69
C GLU A 476 3.53 0.47 6.98
N SER A 477 3.04 -0.37 6.07
CA SER A 477 3.17 -1.81 6.23
C SER A 477 4.65 -2.22 6.09
N PRO A 478 5.01 -3.48 6.37
CA PRO A 478 6.36 -3.98 6.11
C PRO A 478 6.77 -3.87 4.64
N ARG A 479 5.80 -3.71 3.72
CA ARG A 479 6.02 -3.58 2.27
C ARG A 479 6.06 -2.13 1.79
N GLY A 480 5.55 -1.20 2.60
CA GLY A 480 5.48 0.22 2.27
C GLY A 480 4.16 0.89 2.64
N GLU A 481 3.91 2.05 2.05
CA GLU A 481 2.71 2.85 2.24
C GLU A 481 1.44 2.07 1.81
N ASN A 482 0.55 1.86 2.76
CA ASN A 482 -0.74 1.19 2.61
C ASN A 482 -1.86 2.21 2.84
N ILE A 483 -2.75 2.40 1.86
CA ILE A 483 -3.80 3.42 1.87
C ILE A 483 -5.17 2.78 1.72
N HIS A 484 -6.07 3.12 2.61
CA HIS A 484 -7.46 2.70 2.64
C HIS A 484 -8.32 3.97 2.55
N TRP A 485 -9.29 4.02 1.67
CA TRP A 485 -10.29 5.10 1.64
C TRP A 485 -11.66 4.49 1.83
N ILE A 486 -12.41 5.00 2.80
CA ILE A 486 -13.72 4.46 3.15
C ILE A 486 -14.73 5.59 3.09
N MET A 487 -15.89 5.30 2.49
CA MET A 487 -17.08 6.13 2.57
C MET A 487 -18.20 5.34 3.22
N THR A 488 -18.83 5.90 4.25
CA THR A 488 -19.99 5.31 4.92
C THR A 488 -21.24 5.40 4.06
N GLY A 489 -22.15 4.46 4.24
CA GLY A 489 -23.50 4.49 3.69
C GLY A 489 -24.55 4.65 4.80
N PRO A 490 -25.84 4.57 4.44
CA PRO A 490 -26.93 4.51 5.41
C PRO A 490 -26.76 3.37 6.40
N GLU A 491 -27.31 3.52 7.60
CA GLU A 491 -27.38 2.45 8.62
C GLU A 491 -26.01 1.87 9.05
N ASN A 492 -24.96 2.69 9.10
CA ASN A 492 -23.59 2.26 9.44
C ASN A 492 -23.06 1.14 8.53
N THR A 493 -23.47 1.18 7.25
CA THR A 493 -22.91 0.32 6.21
C THR A 493 -21.75 1.01 5.50
N ILE A 494 -21.02 0.27 4.68
CA ILE A 494 -19.97 0.81 3.81
C ILE A 494 -20.57 1.10 2.45
N PHE A 495 -20.53 2.38 2.04
CA PHE A 495 -20.88 2.79 0.70
C PHE A 495 -19.77 2.36 -0.27
N ARG A 496 -18.52 2.77 -0.01
CA ARG A 496 -17.36 2.48 -0.85
C ARG A 496 -16.15 2.22 0.03
N TYR A 497 -15.32 1.25 -0.36
CA TYR A 497 -14.05 0.96 0.31
C TYR A 497 -12.99 0.69 -0.73
N LYS A 498 -12.12 1.67 -0.98
CA LYS A 498 -10.96 1.54 -1.88
C LYS A 498 -9.74 1.13 -1.05
N ILE A 499 -9.01 0.14 -1.53
CA ILE A 499 -7.78 -0.33 -0.91
C ILE A 499 -6.65 -0.18 -1.91
N ARG A 500 -5.52 0.36 -1.45
CA ARG A 500 -4.24 0.34 -2.16
C ARG A 500 -3.19 -0.20 -1.22
N THR A 501 -2.72 -1.42 -1.49
CA THR A 501 -1.57 -1.98 -0.78
C THR A 501 -0.26 -1.54 -1.44
N PRO A 502 0.89 -1.67 -0.78
CA PRO A 502 2.19 -1.35 -1.37
C PRO A 502 2.51 -2.19 -2.61
N SER A 503 1.96 -3.41 -2.68
CA SER A 503 2.23 -4.34 -3.78
C SER A 503 1.70 -3.82 -5.11
N PHE A 504 0.53 -3.16 -5.09
CA PHE A 504 -0.06 -2.53 -6.27
C PHE A 504 0.92 -1.53 -6.93
N CYS A 505 1.62 -0.72 -6.13
CA CYS A 505 2.60 0.26 -6.63
C CYS A 505 3.93 -0.39 -7.05
N ASN A 506 4.38 -1.42 -6.32
CA ASN A 506 5.72 -1.96 -6.49
C ASN A 506 5.83 -3.08 -7.56
N TRP A 507 4.72 -3.71 -7.98
CA TRP A 507 4.75 -4.71 -9.07
C TRP A 507 5.25 -4.15 -10.40
N PRO A 508 4.80 -2.96 -10.86
CA PRO A 508 5.42 -2.28 -11.99
C PRO A 508 6.91 -2.03 -11.81
N ALA A 509 7.34 -1.57 -10.63
CA ALA A 509 8.74 -1.27 -10.34
C ALA A 509 9.63 -2.51 -10.44
N LEU A 510 9.15 -3.67 -9.98
CA LEU A 510 9.84 -4.95 -10.15
C LEU A 510 10.14 -5.25 -11.64
N CYS A 511 9.17 -5.01 -12.52
CA CYS A 511 9.31 -5.28 -13.96
C CYS A 511 10.40 -4.42 -14.63
N TYR A 512 10.76 -3.29 -14.03
CA TYR A 512 11.91 -2.49 -14.45
C TYR A 512 13.22 -2.96 -13.81
N ALA A 513 13.19 -3.33 -12.52
CA ALA A 513 14.38 -3.76 -11.78
C ALA A 513 15.05 -5.00 -12.38
N VAL A 514 14.29 -5.87 -13.03
CA VAL A 514 14.80 -7.12 -13.63
C VAL A 514 15.54 -6.91 -14.96
N ARG A 515 15.37 -5.75 -15.62
CA ARG A 515 15.94 -5.53 -16.96
C ARG A 515 17.47 -5.59 -16.93
N GLY A 516 18.05 -6.24 -17.93
CA GLY A 516 19.49 -6.46 -18.05
C GLY A 516 20.05 -7.59 -17.19
N ASN A 517 19.31 -8.08 -16.19
CA ASN A 517 19.70 -9.26 -15.41
C ASN A 517 19.39 -10.54 -16.20
N ILE A 518 20.01 -11.65 -15.81
CA ILE A 518 19.69 -12.97 -16.37
C ILE A 518 18.44 -13.56 -15.70
N VAL A 519 17.72 -14.42 -16.42
CA VAL A 519 16.49 -15.08 -15.93
C VAL A 519 16.66 -15.78 -14.56
N PRO A 520 17.78 -16.48 -14.28
CA PRO A 520 18.02 -17.09 -12.97
C PRO A 520 18.09 -16.12 -11.78
N ASP A 521 18.30 -14.82 -12.00
CA ASP A 521 18.30 -13.83 -10.92
C ASP A 521 16.90 -13.32 -10.60
N PHE A 522 15.90 -13.56 -11.47
CA PHE A 522 14.53 -13.11 -11.24
C PHE A 522 13.95 -13.54 -9.87
N PRO A 523 14.09 -14.79 -9.40
CA PRO A 523 13.59 -15.19 -8.07
C PRO A 523 14.16 -14.32 -6.95
N LEU A 524 15.48 -14.08 -6.96
CA LEU A 524 16.17 -13.25 -5.98
C LEU A 524 15.67 -11.80 -6.01
N ILE A 525 15.53 -11.23 -7.21
CA ILE A 525 15.00 -9.88 -7.40
C ILE A 525 13.57 -9.82 -6.88
N ASN A 526 12.69 -10.73 -7.31
CA ASN A 526 11.30 -10.79 -6.87
C ASN A 526 11.18 -10.90 -5.34
N LYS A 527 11.98 -11.76 -4.71
CA LYS A 527 11.99 -11.93 -3.25
C LYS A 527 12.45 -10.68 -2.51
N SER A 528 13.37 -9.91 -3.09
CA SER A 528 13.86 -8.67 -2.48
C SER A 528 12.81 -7.58 -2.39
N PHE A 529 11.86 -7.51 -3.34
CA PHE A 529 10.69 -6.64 -3.24
C PHE A 529 9.66 -7.19 -2.24
N ASN A 530 9.51 -8.52 -2.20
CA ASN A 530 8.51 -9.24 -1.42
C ASN A 530 7.11 -8.67 -1.65
N LEU A 531 6.53 -8.95 -2.81
CA LEU A 531 5.23 -8.42 -3.17
C LEU A 531 4.14 -9.45 -2.90
N SER A 532 2.99 -8.97 -2.45
CA SER A 532 1.82 -9.78 -2.15
C SER A 532 0.93 -9.86 -3.40
N TYR A 533 0.66 -11.06 -3.89
CA TYR A 533 -0.31 -11.26 -4.98
C TYR A 533 -1.71 -10.99 -4.44
N ALA A 534 -2.08 -11.58 -3.30
CA ALA A 534 -3.32 -11.29 -2.59
C ALA A 534 -3.49 -9.82 -2.24
N GLY A 535 -2.42 -9.10 -1.90
CA GLY A 535 -2.48 -7.65 -1.66
C GLY A 535 -2.75 -6.83 -2.93
N ASN A 536 -2.44 -7.37 -4.11
CA ASN A 536 -2.71 -6.76 -5.41
C ASN A 536 -4.10 -7.14 -5.97
N ASP A 537 -4.49 -8.39 -5.78
CA ASP A 537 -5.67 -9.02 -6.39
C ASP A 537 -6.94 -8.81 -5.53
N LEU A 538 -7.36 -7.55 -5.37
CA LEU A 538 -8.35 -7.14 -4.35
C LEU A 538 -9.81 -7.26 -4.75
#